data_AF-A0A3P1T7H4-F1
#
_entry.id   AF-A0A3P1T7H4-F1
#
_cell.length_a   1.000
_cell.length_b   1.000
_cell.length_c   1.000
_cell.angle_alpha   90.00
_cell.angle_beta   90.00
_cell.angle_gamma   90.00
#
_symmetry.space_group_name_H-M   'P 1'
#
loop_
_entity.id
_entity.type
_entity.pdbx_description
1 polymer ?
#
loop_
_entity_poly.entity_id
_entity_poly.type
_entity_poly.pdbx_seq_one_letter_code
_entity_poly.pdbx_strand_id
1 'polypeptide(L)'
;MGPSWQDIVTWRPEALNDATEELRRVSGVVAAQTDEVAAALAGFRSTGETADVVRERLQEHQEVLADLAKDVDRAYRGVAAAVDQVREVQRLVAEVLDHVAVRPHVVIDAHGHLATVDLGLPGEDLGPVQELVHRALALAVQVDTDLLVALGGQPQQARPTPRTEPTNSLIGHVLESGRATRPPSLREQYPDLERSIPRPPVGGFSERKLGPQDPSSLS
;
A
#
# COMPACT_ATOMS: atom_id res chain seq x y z
N MET A 1 14.11 8.85 14.33
CA MET A 1 15.23 9.23 13.44
C MET A 1 14.69 9.20 12.03
N GLY A 2 14.94 10.24 11.24
CA GLY A 2 14.47 10.32 9.85
C GLY A 2 15.42 9.61 8.86
N PRO A 3 15.01 9.44 7.59
CA PRO A 3 15.84 8.85 6.55
C PRO A 3 17.11 9.69 6.30
N SER A 4 18.23 9.01 6.07
CA SER A 4 19.52 9.62 5.73
C SER A 4 19.64 9.93 4.24
N TRP A 5 20.67 10.67 3.84
CA TRP A 5 20.92 10.99 2.43
C TRP A 5 21.13 9.71 1.60
N GLN A 6 21.87 8.73 2.14
CA GLN A 6 22.05 7.43 1.47
C GLN A 6 20.73 6.67 1.32
N ASP A 7 19.84 6.75 2.32
CA ASP A 7 18.54 6.09 2.24
C ASP A 7 17.72 6.70 1.09
N ILE A 8 17.59 8.03 1.04
CA ILE A 8 16.73 8.69 0.05
C ILE A 8 17.26 8.54 -1.38
N VAL A 9 18.58 8.44 -1.58
CA VAL A 9 19.17 8.19 -2.90
C VAL A 9 18.77 6.80 -3.44
N THR A 10 18.50 5.84 -2.55
CA THR A 10 18.09 4.48 -2.95
C THR A 10 16.59 4.29 -3.10
N TRP A 11 15.77 5.30 -2.76
CA TRP A 11 14.31 5.19 -2.85
C TRP A 11 13.86 4.96 -4.29
N ARG A 12 12.95 4.00 -4.46
CA ARG A 12 12.40 3.63 -5.77
C ARG A 12 10.88 3.74 -5.75
N PRO A 13 10.28 4.63 -6.56
CA PRO A 13 8.82 4.76 -6.62
C PRO A 13 8.15 3.50 -7.17
N GLU A 14 8.86 2.64 -7.90
CA GLU A 14 8.32 1.42 -8.50
C GLU A 14 7.81 0.43 -7.44
N ALA A 15 8.53 0.25 -6.33
CA ALA A 15 8.08 -0.68 -5.29
C ALA A 15 6.83 -0.18 -4.55
N LEU A 16 6.65 1.14 -4.45
CA LEU A 16 5.42 1.72 -3.92
C LEU A 16 4.25 1.56 -4.92
N ASN A 17 4.52 1.59 -6.23
CA ASN A 17 3.50 1.25 -7.24
C ASN A 17 3.06 -0.21 -7.12
N ASP A 18 3.99 -1.15 -6.96
CA ASP A 18 3.66 -2.57 -6.76
C ASP A 18 2.78 -2.77 -5.52
N ALA A 19 3.14 -2.11 -4.40
CA ALA A 19 2.33 -2.13 -3.18
C ALA A 19 0.94 -1.49 -3.38
N THR A 20 0.85 -0.43 -4.20
CA THR A 20 -0.42 0.23 -4.54
C THR A 20 -1.34 -0.71 -5.34
N GLU A 21 -0.80 -1.44 -6.31
CA GLU A 21 -1.57 -2.41 -7.10
C GLU A 21 -2.06 -3.59 -6.26
N GLU A 22 -1.23 -4.08 -5.32
CA GLU A 22 -1.67 -5.14 -4.41
C GLU A 22 -2.75 -4.64 -3.43
N LEU A 23 -2.61 -3.43 -2.86
CA LEU A 23 -3.66 -2.81 -2.04
C LEU A 23 -4.96 -2.60 -2.82
N ARG A 24 -4.86 -2.23 -4.09
CA ARG A 24 -6.02 -2.12 -4.99
C ARG A 24 -6.71 -3.47 -5.19
N ARG A 25 -5.94 -4.55 -5.38
CA ARG A 25 -6.48 -5.92 -5.45
C ARG A 25 -7.19 -6.30 -4.16
N VAL A 26 -6.55 -6.09 -3.01
CA VAL A 26 -7.14 -6.39 -1.69
C VAL A 26 -8.43 -5.60 -1.48
N SER A 27 -8.43 -4.31 -1.81
CA SER A 27 -9.63 -3.46 -1.75
C SER A 27 -10.79 -4.03 -2.56
N GLY A 28 -10.52 -4.51 -3.77
CA GLY A 28 -11.53 -5.16 -4.61
C GLY A 28 -12.10 -6.45 -4.00
N VAL A 29 -11.26 -7.26 -3.35
CA VAL A 29 -11.71 -8.50 -2.68
C VAL A 29 -12.58 -8.19 -1.46
N VAL A 30 -12.17 -7.22 -0.62
CA VAL A 30 -12.93 -6.82 0.57
C VAL A 30 -14.29 -6.22 0.18
N ALA A 31 -14.33 -5.39 -0.88
CA ALA A 31 -15.58 -4.85 -1.40
C ALA A 31 -16.54 -5.98 -1.85
N ALA A 32 -16.05 -6.95 -2.62
CA ALA A 32 -16.86 -8.09 -3.07
C ALA A 32 -17.41 -8.92 -1.89
N GLN A 33 -16.58 -9.19 -0.87
CA GLN A 33 -17.03 -9.92 0.33
C GLN A 33 -18.07 -9.13 1.14
N THR A 34 -17.92 -7.81 1.21
CA THR A 34 -18.91 -6.93 1.88
C THR A 34 -20.26 -7.00 1.18
N ASP A 35 -20.27 -6.96 -0.16
CA ASP A 35 -21.48 -7.07 -0.98
C ASP A 35 -22.15 -8.46 -0.82
N GLU A 36 -21.35 -9.53 -0.78
CA GLU A 36 -21.86 -10.89 -0.56
C GLU A 36 -22.54 -11.06 0.81
N VAL A 37 -21.93 -10.54 1.88
CA VAL A 37 -22.53 -10.59 3.23
C VAL A 37 -23.79 -9.73 3.31
N ALA A 38 -23.79 -8.55 2.69
CA ALA A 38 -24.98 -7.70 2.61
C ALA A 38 -26.14 -8.39 1.86
N ALA A 39 -25.84 -9.06 0.74
CA ALA A 39 -26.81 -9.83 -0.01
C ALA A 39 -27.34 -11.03 0.79
N ALA A 40 -26.47 -11.73 1.53
CA ALA A 40 -26.86 -12.84 2.40
C ALA A 40 -27.81 -12.38 3.52
N LEU A 41 -27.52 -11.25 4.17
CA LEU A 41 -28.38 -10.63 5.17
C LEU A 41 -29.75 -10.24 4.60
N ALA A 42 -29.77 -9.58 3.44
CA ALA A 42 -31.01 -9.17 2.77
C ALA A 42 -31.85 -10.38 2.31
N GLY A 43 -31.19 -11.48 1.93
CA GLY A 43 -31.84 -12.73 1.53
C GLY A 43 -32.29 -13.61 2.69
N PHE A 44 -31.93 -13.28 3.93
CA PHE A 44 -32.17 -14.14 5.08
C PHE A 44 -33.63 -14.06 5.56
N ARG A 45 -34.42 -15.09 5.24
CA ARG A 45 -35.88 -15.17 5.56
C ARG A 45 -36.21 -16.08 6.75
N SER A 46 -35.22 -16.71 7.38
CA SER A 46 -35.44 -17.62 8.50
C SER A 46 -35.83 -16.87 9.78
N THR A 47 -36.69 -17.50 10.59
CA THR A 47 -37.21 -16.95 11.86
C THR A 47 -36.99 -17.94 12.99
N GLY A 48 -36.71 -17.44 14.20
CA GLY A 48 -36.48 -18.25 15.40
C GLY A 48 -35.11 -17.98 16.01
N GLU A 49 -34.88 -18.47 17.22
CA GLU A 49 -33.69 -18.16 18.04
C GLU A 49 -32.36 -18.43 17.32
N THR A 50 -32.23 -19.58 16.64
CA THR A 50 -31.03 -19.89 15.83
C THR A 50 -30.87 -18.93 14.65
N ALA A 51 -31.97 -18.49 14.03
CA ALA A 51 -31.95 -17.56 12.92
C ALA A 51 -31.52 -16.14 13.38
N ASP A 52 -31.94 -15.75 14.58
CA ASP A 52 -31.55 -14.48 15.19
C ASP A 52 -30.05 -14.46 15.53
N VAL A 53 -29.51 -15.55 16.10
CA VAL A 53 -28.07 -15.70 16.34
C VAL A 53 -27.27 -15.63 15.04
N VAL A 54 -27.72 -16.29 13.97
CA VAL A 54 -27.04 -16.22 12.65
C VAL A 54 -27.08 -14.82 12.08
N ARG A 55 -28.19 -14.10 12.24
CA ARG A 55 -28.33 -12.71 11.79
C ARG A 55 -27.37 -11.79 12.54
N GLU A 56 -27.28 -11.91 13.86
CA GLU A 56 -26.35 -11.17 14.70
C GLU A 56 -24.90 -11.42 14.28
N ARG A 57 -24.52 -12.69 14.08
CA ARG A 57 -23.17 -13.04 13.59
C ARG A 57 -22.86 -12.44 12.22
N LEU A 58 -23.83 -12.46 11.28
CA LEU A 58 -23.63 -11.86 9.96
C LEU A 58 -23.50 -10.33 10.05
N GLN A 59 -24.21 -9.68 10.97
CA GLN A 59 -24.06 -8.25 11.24
C GLN A 59 -22.68 -7.93 11.82
N GLU A 60 -22.19 -8.69 12.80
CA GLU A 60 -20.82 -8.56 13.33
C GLU A 60 -19.78 -8.70 12.21
N HIS A 61 -19.93 -9.69 11.33
CA HIS A 61 -19.01 -9.87 10.19
C HIS A 61 -19.09 -8.71 9.19
N GLN A 62 -20.29 -8.15 8.97
CA GLN A 62 -20.46 -6.98 8.11
C GLN A 62 -19.74 -5.75 8.68
N GLU A 63 -19.82 -5.52 9.99
CA GLU A 63 -19.13 -4.42 10.66
C GLU A 63 -17.61 -4.56 10.55
N VAL A 64 -17.08 -5.76 10.82
CA VAL A 64 -15.64 -6.05 10.69
C VAL A 64 -15.15 -5.87 9.24
N LEU A 65 -15.90 -6.34 8.25
CA LEU A 65 -15.55 -6.14 6.84
C LEU A 65 -15.60 -4.67 6.41
N ALA A 66 -16.58 -3.91 6.93
CA ALA A 66 -16.68 -2.48 6.67
C ALA A 66 -15.51 -1.69 7.26
N ASP A 67 -15.03 -2.07 8.45
CA ASP A 67 -13.85 -1.45 9.05
C ASP A 67 -12.57 -1.83 8.32
N LEU A 68 -12.40 -3.11 7.94
CA LEU A 68 -11.29 -3.54 7.10
C LEU A 68 -11.28 -2.80 5.74
N ALA A 69 -12.44 -2.59 5.13
CA ALA A 69 -12.54 -1.84 3.88
C ALA A 69 -12.03 -0.40 4.03
N LYS A 70 -12.38 0.27 5.14
CA LYS A 70 -11.90 1.63 5.44
C LYS A 70 -10.38 1.65 5.66
N ASP A 71 -9.85 0.66 6.38
CA ASP A 71 -8.41 0.56 6.65
C ASP A 71 -7.60 0.32 5.37
N VAL A 72 -8.08 -0.56 4.49
CA VAL A 72 -7.44 -0.82 3.18
C VAL A 72 -7.52 0.41 2.28
N ASP A 73 -8.65 1.12 2.24
CA ASP A 73 -8.80 2.36 1.45
C ASP A 73 -7.93 3.50 1.98
N ARG A 74 -7.77 3.60 3.31
CA ARG A 74 -6.82 4.52 3.95
C ARG A 74 -5.38 4.18 3.57
N ALA A 75 -4.98 2.91 3.67
CA ALA A 75 -3.65 2.45 3.30
C ALA A 75 -3.37 2.70 1.81
N TYR A 76 -4.31 2.38 0.92
CA TYR A 76 -4.21 2.63 -0.52
C TYR A 76 -3.93 4.10 -0.83
N ARG A 77 -4.74 5.01 -0.30
CA ARG A 77 -4.55 6.45 -0.51
C ARG A 77 -3.22 6.96 0.06
N GLY A 78 -2.80 6.42 1.20
CA GLY A 78 -1.51 6.71 1.80
C GLY A 78 -0.32 6.33 0.93
N VAL A 79 -0.29 5.08 0.47
CA VAL A 79 0.77 4.57 -0.40
C VAL A 79 0.78 5.32 -1.74
N ALA A 80 -0.39 5.56 -2.33
CA ALA A 80 -0.50 6.33 -3.58
C ALA A 80 0.04 7.76 -3.42
N ALA A 81 -0.29 8.45 -2.32
CA ALA A 81 0.28 9.78 -2.04
C ALA A 81 1.80 9.73 -1.82
N ALA A 82 2.29 8.69 -1.13
CA ALA A 82 3.72 8.49 -0.91
C ALA A 82 4.48 8.27 -2.23
N VAL A 83 3.91 7.60 -3.23
CA VAL A 83 4.54 7.47 -4.57
C VAL A 83 4.89 8.84 -5.16
N ASP A 84 3.94 9.77 -5.16
CA ASP A 84 4.14 11.09 -5.74
C ASP A 84 5.13 11.93 -4.94
N GLN A 85 5.10 11.82 -3.61
CA GLN A 85 6.07 12.49 -2.75
C GLN A 85 7.49 11.92 -2.92
N VAL A 86 7.65 10.58 -3.05
CA VAL A 86 8.94 9.94 -3.35
C VAL A 86 9.48 10.40 -4.69
N ARG A 87 8.64 10.57 -5.72
CA ARG A 87 9.07 11.14 -7.00
C ARG A 87 9.62 12.54 -6.86
N GLU A 88 9.02 13.38 -6.01
CA GLU A 88 9.53 14.72 -5.76
C GLU A 88 10.86 14.70 -4.99
N VAL A 89 11.02 13.80 -4.00
CA VAL A 89 12.33 13.58 -3.34
C VAL A 89 13.38 13.16 -4.36
N GLN A 90 13.08 12.21 -5.24
CA GLN A 90 13.99 11.76 -6.29
C GLN A 90 14.35 12.88 -7.28
N ARG A 91 13.39 13.76 -7.61
CA ARG A 91 13.66 14.94 -8.45
C ARG A 91 14.67 15.88 -7.77
N LEU A 92 14.50 16.15 -6.48
CA LEU A 92 15.44 16.98 -5.71
C LEU A 92 16.82 16.33 -5.58
N VAL A 93 16.87 15.02 -5.35
CA VAL A 93 18.14 14.26 -5.32
C VAL A 93 18.85 14.35 -6.67
N ALA A 94 18.15 14.18 -7.79
CA ALA A 94 18.72 14.32 -9.13
C ALA A 94 19.28 15.73 -9.36
N GLU A 95 18.55 16.77 -8.95
CA GLU A 95 18.99 18.18 -9.04
C GLU A 95 20.27 18.44 -8.24
N VAL A 96 20.38 17.86 -7.03
CA VAL A 96 21.61 17.92 -6.22
C VAL A 96 22.76 17.17 -6.90
N LEU A 97 22.51 15.96 -7.42
CA LEU A 97 23.54 15.16 -8.09
C LEU A 97 24.05 15.84 -9.37
N ASP A 98 23.18 16.50 -10.14
CA ASP A 98 23.58 17.28 -11.31
C ASP A 98 24.47 18.46 -10.91
N HIS A 99 24.15 19.13 -9.80
CA HIS A 99 24.99 20.19 -9.24
C HIS A 99 26.35 19.70 -8.75
N VAL A 100 26.43 18.48 -8.20
CA VAL A 100 27.71 17.88 -7.78
C VAL A 100 28.48 17.30 -8.97
N ALA A 101 27.81 16.81 -10.01
CA ALA A 101 28.47 16.25 -11.19
C ALA A 101 29.34 17.27 -11.94
N VAL A 102 28.93 18.54 -11.95
CA VAL A 102 29.72 19.65 -12.51
C VAL A 102 30.83 20.14 -11.56
N ARG A 103 30.91 19.61 -10.33
CA ARG A 103 31.83 20.01 -9.26
C ARG A 103 32.50 18.76 -8.65
N PRO A 104 33.51 18.18 -9.32
CA PRO A 104 34.13 16.92 -8.89
C PRO A 104 34.84 17.01 -7.52
N HIS A 105 35.08 18.22 -7.00
CA HIS A 105 35.62 18.46 -5.68
C HIS A 105 34.57 18.47 -4.56
N VAL A 106 33.27 18.42 -4.88
CA VAL A 106 32.20 18.41 -3.87
C VAL A 106 31.80 16.96 -3.59
N VAL A 107 31.75 16.61 -2.31
CA VAL A 107 31.34 15.29 -1.83
C VAL A 107 30.17 15.47 -0.87
N ILE A 108 29.15 14.61 -0.98
CA ILE A 108 28.04 14.53 -0.03
C ILE A 108 28.27 13.31 0.86
N ASP A 109 28.23 13.49 2.17
CA ASP A 109 28.33 12.38 3.12
C ASP A 109 27.00 11.60 3.26
N ALA A 110 26.99 10.57 4.11
CA ALA A 110 25.80 9.74 4.33
C ALA A 110 24.62 10.51 4.95
N HIS A 111 24.88 11.64 5.60
CA HIS A 111 23.88 12.46 6.30
C HIS A 111 23.41 13.66 5.48
N GLY A 112 24.01 13.92 4.31
CA GLY A 112 23.67 15.06 3.46
C GLY A 112 24.50 16.32 3.76
N HIS A 113 25.65 16.18 4.41
CA HIS A 113 26.59 17.29 4.55
C HIS A 113 27.49 17.37 3.32
N LEU A 114 27.59 18.58 2.77
CA LEU A 114 28.51 18.88 1.67
C LEU A 114 29.90 19.20 2.21
N ALA A 115 30.91 18.55 1.66
CA ALA A 115 32.31 18.84 1.90
C ALA A 115 33.02 19.12 0.58
N THR A 116 33.95 20.08 0.57
CA THR A 116 34.87 20.31 -0.55
C THR A 116 36.19 19.61 -0.29
N VAL A 117 36.68 18.84 -1.27
CA VAL A 117 38.06 18.39 -1.33
C VAL A 117 38.91 19.60 -1.69
N ASP A 118 39.88 19.92 -0.82
CA ASP A 118 40.76 21.07 -1.03
C ASP A 118 41.69 20.82 -2.23
N LEU A 119 41.39 21.50 -3.34
CA LEU A 119 42.17 21.49 -4.58
C LEU A 119 42.88 22.83 -4.82
N GLY A 120 42.94 23.73 -3.82
CA GLY A 120 43.47 25.08 -3.99
C GLY A 120 42.57 25.99 -4.85
N LEU A 121 41.29 25.63 -4.99
CA LEU A 121 40.27 26.44 -5.66
C LEU A 121 39.68 27.47 -4.67
N PRO A 122 39.27 28.67 -5.14
CA PRO A 122 38.57 29.63 -4.29
C PRO A 122 37.30 28.99 -3.71
N GLY A 123 37.04 29.27 -2.43
CA GLY A 123 35.90 28.71 -1.70
C GLY A 123 34.59 28.97 -2.46
N GLU A 124 33.94 27.89 -2.86
CA GLU A 124 32.70 27.93 -3.62
C GLU A 124 31.50 28.02 -2.68
N ASP A 125 30.49 28.82 -3.05
CA ASP A 125 29.25 28.91 -2.27
C ASP A 125 28.40 27.66 -2.50
N LEU A 126 28.39 26.78 -1.49
CA LEU A 126 27.59 25.55 -1.46
C LEU A 126 26.20 25.76 -0.82
N GLY A 127 25.88 26.97 -0.37
CA GLY A 127 24.61 27.29 0.29
C GLY A 127 23.37 26.84 -0.49
N PRO A 128 23.26 27.11 -1.81
CA PRO A 128 22.12 26.67 -2.61
C PRO A 128 21.96 25.15 -2.69
N VAL A 129 23.08 24.41 -2.79
CA VAL A 129 23.05 22.93 -2.85
C VAL A 129 22.72 22.36 -1.47
N GLN A 130 23.24 22.96 -0.41
CA GLN A 130 22.94 22.55 0.97
C GLN A 130 21.46 22.73 1.29
N GLU A 131 20.83 23.79 0.79
CA GLU A 131 19.40 24.03 0.94
C GLU A 131 18.56 22.97 0.21
N LEU A 132 18.96 22.58 -1.01
CA LEU A 132 18.30 21.48 -1.75
C LEU A 132 18.40 20.15 -1.00
N VAL A 133 19.57 19.85 -0.42
CA VAL A 133 19.76 18.63 0.40
C VAL A 133 18.86 18.66 1.64
N HIS A 134 18.84 19.76 2.39
CA HIS A 134 17.95 19.89 3.55
C HIS A 134 16.47 19.77 3.17
N ARG A 135 16.07 20.35 2.03
CA ARG A 135 14.70 20.24 1.52
C ARG A 135 14.34 18.80 1.16
N ALA A 136 15.24 18.07 0.50
CA ALA A 136 15.02 16.67 0.16
C ALA A 136 14.89 15.79 1.41
N LEU A 137 15.75 15.99 2.41
CA LEU A 137 15.70 15.26 3.69
C LEU A 137 14.42 15.59 4.49
N ALA A 138 14.03 16.87 4.55
CA ALA A 138 12.81 17.29 5.23
C ALA A 138 11.56 16.68 4.56
N LEU A 139 11.52 16.69 3.22
CA LEU A 139 10.43 16.06 2.48
C LEU A 139 10.41 14.54 2.71
N ALA A 140 11.56 13.88 2.72
CA ALA A 140 11.65 12.44 3.00
C ALA A 140 11.15 12.08 4.41
N VAL A 141 11.46 12.89 5.43
CA VAL A 141 10.88 12.72 6.78
C VAL A 141 9.36 12.86 6.74
N GLN A 142 8.84 13.80 5.96
CA GLN A 142 7.41 14.00 5.80
C GLN A 142 6.76 12.77 5.13
N VAL A 143 7.36 12.24 4.06
CA VAL A 143 6.86 11.03 3.37
C VAL A 143 6.77 9.84 4.32
N ASP A 144 7.85 9.55 5.06
CA ASP A 144 7.88 8.45 6.02
C ASP A 144 6.81 8.63 7.11
N THR A 145 6.60 9.86 7.57
CA THR A 145 5.60 10.18 8.61
C THR A 145 4.18 10.00 8.09
N ASP A 146 3.88 10.54 6.90
CA ASP A 146 2.56 10.47 6.27
C ASP A 146 2.19 9.02 5.95
N LEU A 147 3.15 8.25 5.43
CA LEU A 147 2.97 6.83 5.15
C LEU A 147 2.71 6.02 6.43
N LEU A 148 3.49 6.27 7.49
CA LEU A 148 3.30 5.61 8.79
C LEU A 148 1.89 5.89 9.34
N VAL A 149 1.44 7.14 9.28
CA VAL A 149 0.08 7.53 9.71
C VAL A 149 -0.98 6.87 8.84
N ALA A 150 -0.78 6.79 7.53
CA ALA A 150 -1.75 6.16 6.63
C ALA A 150 -1.88 4.64 6.86
N LEU A 151 -0.79 3.97 7.21
CA LEU A 151 -0.76 2.55 7.56
C LEU A 151 -1.27 2.26 8.99
N GLY A 152 -1.78 3.27 9.70
CA GLY A 152 -2.34 3.10 11.05
C GLY A 152 -1.30 3.06 12.18
N GLY A 153 -0.03 3.36 11.89
CA GLY A 153 1.00 3.50 12.92
C GLY A 153 0.86 4.81 13.71
N GLN A 154 1.36 4.81 14.95
CA GLN A 154 1.63 6.07 15.68
C GLN A 154 3.07 6.53 15.42
N PRO A 155 3.31 7.82 15.13
CA PRO A 155 4.68 8.32 14.98
C PRO A 155 5.43 8.09 16.29
N GLN A 156 6.47 7.25 16.27
CA GLN A 156 7.20 6.90 17.48
C GLN A 156 7.82 8.16 18.11
N GLN A 157 7.25 8.60 19.24
CA GLN A 157 7.96 9.48 20.15
C GLN A 157 9.14 8.71 20.74
N ALA A 158 10.33 9.30 20.59
CA ALA A 158 11.62 8.76 20.96
C ALA A 158 11.64 8.17 22.39
N ARG A 159 11.88 6.86 22.49
CA ARG A 159 12.33 6.22 23.72
C ARG A 159 13.75 5.69 23.48
N PRO A 160 14.74 6.04 24.31
CA PRO A 160 16.11 5.60 24.08
C PRO A 160 16.27 4.16 24.56
N THR A 161 16.51 3.24 23.63
CA THR A 161 17.06 1.90 23.93
C THR A 161 18.36 1.68 23.16
N PRO A 162 19.30 0.91 23.73
CA PRO A 162 20.69 0.95 23.30
C PRO A 162 20.95 0.06 22.07
N ARG A 163 21.70 0.66 21.13
CA ARG A 163 22.65 0.04 20.19
C ARG A 163 22.31 -1.37 19.66
N THR A 164 21.72 -1.38 18.48
CA THR A 164 22.11 -2.29 17.39
C THR A 164 21.88 -1.53 16.07
N GLU A 165 22.74 -1.78 15.08
CA GLU A 165 23.01 -0.98 13.87
C GLU A 165 21.81 -0.74 12.91
N PRO A 166 21.91 0.24 11.98
CA PRO A 166 20.77 0.99 11.48
C PRO A 166 20.26 0.48 10.11
N THR A 167 19.01 0.03 10.09
CA THR A 167 18.18 0.03 8.87
C THR A 167 16.85 0.66 9.26
N ASN A 168 16.84 1.99 9.38
CA ASN A 168 15.73 2.75 9.99
C ASN A 168 14.93 3.54 8.94
N SER A 169 14.55 2.90 7.83
CA SER A 169 13.51 3.43 6.94
C SER A 169 12.45 2.37 6.69
N LEU A 170 11.19 2.73 6.92
CA LEU A 170 10.03 1.88 6.62
C LEU A 170 9.94 1.58 5.13
N ILE A 171 10.31 2.55 4.28
CA ILE A 171 10.42 2.35 2.83
C ILE A 171 11.52 1.33 2.51
N GLY A 172 12.66 1.38 3.22
CA GLY A 172 13.70 0.34 3.14
C GLY A 172 13.17 -1.05 3.45
N HIS A 173 12.35 -1.18 4.50
CA HIS A 173 11.72 -2.45 4.88
C HIS A 173 10.68 -2.95 3.85
N VAL A 174 9.87 -2.06 3.27
CA VAL A 174 8.91 -2.41 2.21
C VAL A 174 9.64 -2.87 0.94
N LEU A 175 10.73 -2.18 0.56
CA LEU A 175 11.59 -2.55 -0.56
C LEU A 175 12.25 -3.93 -0.39
N GLU A 176 12.63 -4.28 0.84
CA GLU A 176 13.23 -5.57 1.17
C GLU A 176 12.19 -6.70 1.25
N SER A 177 11.00 -6.39 1.75
CA SER A 177 9.85 -7.33 1.82
C SER A 177 9.24 -7.63 0.44
N GLY A 178 9.26 -6.67 -0.50
CA GLY A 178 8.84 -6.86 -1.89
C GLY A 178 9.70 -7.85 -2.67
N ARG A 179 10.94 -8.14 -2.22
CA ARG A 179 11.77 -9.21 -2.79
C ARG A 179 11.43 -10.60 -2.27
N ALA A 180 10.66 -10.73 -1.18
CA ALA A 180 10.60 -11.96 -0.40
C ALA A 180 9.22 -12.63 -0.33
N THR A 181 8.14 -12.12 -0.91
CA THR A 181 6.84 -12.77 -0.70
C THR A 181 5.90 -12.66 -1.90
N ARG A 182 5.89 -13.72 -2.72
CA ARG A 182 4.66 -14.17 -3.36
C ARG A 182 3.81 -14.80 -2.25
N PRO A 183 2.69 -14.20 -1.80
CA PRO A 183 1.81 -14.89 -0.87
C PRO A 183 1.31 -16.18 -1.54
N PRO A 184 1.30 -17.32 -0.83
CA PRO A 184 0.67 -18.52 -1.34
C PRO A 184 -0.80 -18.22 -1.60
N SER A 185 -1.31 -18.72 -2.71
CA SER A 185 -2.70 -18.55 -3.07
C SER A 185 -3.61 -19.14 -1.98
N LEU A 186 -4.80 -18.56 -1.78
CA LEU A 186 -5.81 -19.04 -0.82
C LEU A 186 -6.11 -20.56 -0.97
N ARG A 187 -5.90 -21.08 -2.18
CA ARG A 187 -6.02 -22.49 -2.55
C ARG A 187 -4.93 -23.39 -1.95
N GLU A 188 -3.75 -22.84 -1.70
CA GLU A 188 -2.60 -23.52 -1.09
C GLU A 188 -2.65 -23.44 0.45
N GLN A 189 -3.27 -22.39 1.01
CA GLN A 189 -3.41 -22.23 2.46
C GLN A 189 -4.56 -23.07 3.06
N TYR A 190 -5.61 -23.37 2.28
CA TYR A 190 -6.78 -24.10 2.79
C TYR A 190 -7.35 -25.13 1.78
N PRO A 191 -6.70 -26.30 1.60
CA PRO A 191 -7.17 -27.34 0.68
C PRO A 191 -8.49 -28.01 1.11
N ASP A 192 -8.89 -27.86 2.37
CA ASP A 192 -10.11 -28.48 2.94
C ASP A 192 -11.38 -27.62 2.81
N LEU A 193 -11.26 -26.36 2.38
CA LEU A 193 -12.42 -25.45 2.24
C LEU A 193 -13.39 -25.86 1.12
N GLU A 194 -12.94 -26.65 0.13
CA GLU A 194 -13.83 -27.23 -0.89
C GLU A 194 -14.68 -28.42 -0.37
N ARG A 195 -14.34 -29.01 0.79
CA ARG A 195 -15.11 -30.15 1.35
C ARG A 195 -16.30 -29.73 2.21
N SER A 196 -16.34 -28.47 2.65
CA SER A 196 -17.39 -27.96 3.55
C SER A 196 -18.46 -27.12 2.86
N ILE A 197 -18.35 -26.88 1.54
CA ILE A 197 -19.41 -26.22 0.77
C ILE A 197 -20.45 -27.29 0.39
N PRO A 198 -21.69 -27.24 0.92
CA PRO A 198 -22.74 -28.14 0.47
C PRO A 198 -23.01 -27.89 -1.00
N ARG A 199 -22.72 -28.89 -1.85
CA ARG A 199 -23.11 -28.85 -3.26
C ARG A 199 -24.64 -28.72 -3.34
N PRO A 200 -25.18 -27.80 -4.16
CA PRO A 200 -26.61 -27.78 -4.41
C PRO A 200 -27.04 -29.12 -5.03
N PRO A 201 -28.26 -29.63 -4.70
CA PRO A 201 -28.73 -30.89 -5.24
C PRO A 201 -28.79 -30.81 -6.78
N VAL A 202 -28.10 -31.74 -7.43
CA VAL A 202 -28.19 -31.97 -8.87
C VAL A 202 -29.58 -32.53 -9.16
N GLY A 203 -30.50 -31.67 -9.60
CA GLY A 203 -31.87 -32.06 -9.90
C GLY A 203 -32.55 -31.13 -10.91
N GLY A 204 -32.57 -31.55 -12.18
CA GLY A 204 -33.65 -31.29 -13.13
C GLY A 204 -33.83 -29.85 -13.63
N PHE A 205 -32.96 -29.37 -14.52
CA PHE A 205 -33.39 -28.36 -15.49
C PHE A 205 -34.35 -29.03 -16.48
N SER A 206 -35.66 -28.81 -16.30
CA SER A 206 -36.61 -29.02 -17.38
C SER A 206 -36.38 -27.95 -18.45
N GLU A 207 -35.91 -28.37 -19.62
CA GLU A 207 -35.95 -27.59 -20.85
C GLU A 207 -37.40 -27.14 -21.12
N ARG A 208 -37.71 -25.87 -20.87
CA ARG A 208 -38.81 -25.22 -21.60
C ARG A 208 -38.25 -24.70 -22.91
N LYS A 209 -38.48 -25.46 -23.98
CA LYS A 209 -38.39 -24.97 -25.36
C LYS A 209 -39.29 -23.73 -25.49
N LEU A 210 -38.71 -22.54 -25.58
CA LEU A 210 -39.37 -21.41 -26.23
C LEU A 210 -39.42 -21.72 -27.73
N GLY A 211 -40.62 -21.91 -28.27
CA GLY A 211 -40.86 -21.94 -29.71
C GLY A 211 -40.68 -20.53 -30.32
N PRO A 212 -40.33 -20.44 -31.62
CA PRO A 212 -40.09 -19.16 -32.27
C PRO A 212 -41.40 -18.36 -32.40
N GLN A 213 -41.38 -17.11 -31.92
CA GLN A 213 -42.45 -16.16 -32.18
C GLN A 213 -42.31 -15.60 -33.60
N ASP A 214 -43.39 -15.71 -34.36
CA ASP A 214 -43.57 -15.23 -35.72
C ASP A 214 -43.88 -13.72 -35.71
N PRO A 215 -43.07 -12.84 -36.32
CA PRO A 215 -43.32 -11.40 -36.33
C PRO A 215 -43.95 -10.98 -37.65
N SER A 216 -45.23 -11.30 -37.89
CA SER A 216 -46.01 -10.71 -39.00
C SER A 216 -47.50 -10.92 -38.81
N SER A 217 -48.14 -10.03 -38.04
CA SER A 217 -49.58 -9.73 -38.14
C SER A 217 -49.90 -8.51 -37.28
N LEU A 218 -49.61 -7.32 -37.79
CA LEU A 218 -50.23 -6.05 -37.38
C LEU A 218 -49.91 -4.99 -38.43
N SER A 219 -50.68 -4.99 -39.53
CA SER A 219 -51.20 -3.82 -40.28
C SER A 219 -51.80 -4.29 -41.61
#